data_AF-A0A8W8JDJ0-F1
#
_entry.id   AF-A0A8W8JDJ0-F1
#
_cell.length_a   1.000
_cell.length_b   1.000
_cell.length_c   1.000
_cell.angle_alpha   90.00
_cell.angle_beta   90.00
_cell.angle_gamma   90.00
#
_symmetry.space_group_name_H-M   'P 1'
#
loop_
_entity.id
_entity.type
_entity.pdbx_description
1 polymer ?
#
loop_
_entity_poly.entity_id
_entity_poly.type
_entity_poly.pdbx_seq_one_letter_code
_entity_poly.pdbx_strand_id
1 'polypeptide(L)'
;MKHQAAIALLIAILSNFSNCDYCPVSAPTVSVVSKCPTTKTEWDEAASRKKCSHMSAKCGNKSPVYHCLLNQWRNETVEVCASNWYISGFCAIYNTEEMKVIDDFSRDCTNLTGGPCPTRYISTDAYMYQGCYGKRNTSTSLPSTDKQVHVSTDCTSPAALIAIIIVLSLLSLILSLLLVLTCQEKISKSVMYSQCMRLRKQTPRKEKGNKEKRPKSPH
;
A
#
# COMPACT_ATOMS: atom_id res chain seq x y z
N MET A 1 -28.58 5.36 -13.68
CA MET A 1 -27.30 5.22 -14.42
C MET A 1 -26.14 6.01 -13.79
N LYS A 2 -26.31 7.30 -13.44
CA LYS A 2 -25.22 8.13 -12.87
C LYS A 2 -24.68 7.64 -11.50
N HIS A 3 -25.55 7.10 -10.64
CA HIS A 3 -25.14 6.53 -9.36
C HIS A 3 -24.30 5.25 -9.50
N GLN A 4 -24.54 4.43 -10.53
CA GLN A 4 -23.77 3.21 -10.74
C GLN A 4 -22.35 3.48 -11.25
N ALA A 5 -22.18 4.51 -12.08
CA ALA A 5 -20.86 4.95 -12.51
C ALA A 5 -20.02 5.52 -11.36
N ALA A 6 -20.65 6.27 -10.44
CA ALA A 6 -19.98 6.80 -9.24
C ALA A 6 -19.56 5.70 -8.27
N ILE A 7 -20.41 4.69 -8.04
CA ILE A 7 -20.11 3.52 -7.20
C ILE A 7 -18.98 2.69 -7.82
N ALA A 8 -19.02 2.45 -9.13
CA ALA A 8 -17.96 1.72 -9.83
C ALA A 8 -16.60 2.45 -9.78
N LEU A 9 -16.60 3.78 -9.88
CA LEU A 9 -15.39 4.59 -9.75
C LEU A 9 -14.84 4.57 -8.32
N LEU A 10 -15.70 4.64 -7.30
CA LEU A 10 -15.32 4.52 -5.89
C LEU A 10 -14.73 3.15 -5.57
N ILE A 11 -15.35 2.07 -6.05
CA ILE A 11 -14.82 0.71 -5.92
C ILE A 11 -13.46 0.60 -6.61
N ALA A 12 -13.32 1.14 -7.83
CA ALA A 12 -12.06 1.13 -8.57
C ALA A 12 -10.95 1.87 -7.80
N ILE A 13 -11.24 3.05 -7.23
CA ILE A 13 -10.28 3.81 -6.42
C ILE A 13 -9.89 3.02 -5.16
N LEU A 14 -10.84 2.41 -4.45
CA LEU A 14 -10.56 1.62 -3.24
C LEU A 14 -9.77 0.33 -3.54
N SER A 15 -10.02 -0.32 -4.69
CA SER A 15 -9.27 -1.50 -5.11
C SER A 15 -7.81 -1.21 -5.49
N ASN A 16 -7.43 0.04 -5.74
CA ASN A 16 -6.05 0.44 -6.01
C ASN A 16 -5.20 0.60 -4.73
N PHE A 17 -5.81 0.69 -3.54
CA PHE A 17 -5.10 0.89 -2.27
C PHE A 17 -4.74 -0.39 -1.52
N SER A 18 -5.12 -1.56 -2.03
CA SER A 18 -4.77 -2.85 -1.40
C SER A 18 -3.38 -3.31 -1.84
N ASN A 19 -2.35 -2.47 -1.66
CA ASN A 19 -0.96 -2.93 -1.71
C ASN A 19 -0.64 -3.59 -0.36
N CYS A 20 -1.08 -4.83 -0.18
CA CYS A 20 -0.69 -5.61 0.99
C CYS A 20 0.82 -5.87 0.94
N ASP A 21 1.56 -5.48 1.99
CA ASP A 21 3.01 -5.69 2.11
C ASP A 21 3.44 -7.13 2.34
N TYR A 22 2.49 -8.05 2.39
CA TYR A 22 2.71 -9.48 2.54
C TYR A 22 1.94 -10.25 1.47
N CYS A 23 2.33 -11.50 1.23
CA CYS A 23 1.62 -12.38 0.33
C CYS A 23 0.50 -13.14 1.06
N PRO A 24 -0.80 -12.93 0.75
CA PRO A 24 -1.90 -13.54 1.50
C PRO A 24 -1.88 -15.08 1.47
N VAL A 25 -1.42 -15.67 0.36
CA VAL A 25 -1.35 -17.14 0.26
C VAL A 25 -0.34 -17.74 1.24
N SER A 26 0.62 -16.96 1.74
CA SER A 26 1.69 -17.43 2.62
C SER A 26 1.31 -17.38 4.10
N ALA A 27 0.27 -16.61 4.48
CA ALA A 27 -0.26 -16.54 5.84
C ALA A 27 -0.58 -17.90 6.51
N PRO A 28 -1.25 -18.87 5.85
CA PRO A 28 -1.56 -20.17 6.47
C PRO A 28 -0.34 -21.11 6.61
N THR A 29 0.87 -20.69 6.22
CA THR A 29 2.07 -21.57 6.26
C THR A 29 2.78 -21.58 7.61
N VAL A 30 2.31 -20.79 8.58
CA VAL A 30 2.86 -20.72 9.92
C VAL A 30 2.72 -22.08 10.60
N SER A 31 3.82 -22.59 11.14
CA SER A 31 3.79 -23.73 12.06
C SER A 31 4.77 -23.53 13.19
N VAL A 32 4.35 -23.87 14.40
CA VAL A 32 5.21 -23.87 15.59
C VAL A 32 6.22 -25.00 15.46
N VAL A 33 7.47 -24.69 15.78
CA VAL A 33 8.58 -25.65 15.83
C VAL A 33 9.27 -25.55 17.17
N SER A 34 9.94 -26.62 17.60
CA SER A 34 10.65 -26.65 18.88
C SER A 34 11.86 -25.70 18.91
N LYS A 35 12.52 -25.50 17.76
CA LYS A 35 13.68 -24.62 17.61
C LYS A 35 13.86 -24.23 16.15
N CYS A 36 14.41 -23.05 15.92
CA CYS A 36 14.88 -22.65 14.60
C CYS A 36 16.28 -23.21 14.28
N PRO A 37 16.61 -23.34 12.97
CA PRO A 37 17.95 -23.68 12.52
C PRO A 37 19.03 -22.80 13.14
N THR A 38 20.19 -23.40 13.38
CA THR A 38 21.36 -22.73 13.97
C THR A 38 22.56 -22.70 13.05
N THR A 39 22.48 -23.44 11.94
CA THR A 39 23.51 -23.51 10.91
C THR A 39 22.90 -23.34 9.53
N LYS A 40 23.73 -22.98 8.54
CA LYS A 40 23.29 -22.86 7.14
C LYS A 40 22.73 -24.19 6.61
N THR A 41 23.35 -25.31 6.95
CA THR A 41 22.89 -26.65 6.54
C THR A 41 21.50 -26.95 7.09
N GLU A 42 21.27 -26.75 8.39
CA GLU A 42 19.94 -26.95 9.01
C GLU A 42 18.90 -26.01 8.38
N TRP A 43 19.30 -24.78 8.06
CA TRP A 43 18.43 -23.79 7.43
C TRP A 43 18.03 -24.22 6.01
N ASP A 44 18.99 -24.68 5.20
CA ASP A 44 18.74 -25.14 3.84
C ASP A 44 17.84 -26.37 3.81
N GLU A 45 18.08 -27.32 4.71
CA GLU A 45 17.23 -28.50 4.85
C GLU A 45 15.81 -28.13 5.27
N ALA A 46 15.64 -27.24 6.23
CA ALA A 46 14.33 -26.78 6.68
C ALA A 46 13.59 -25.99 5.60
N ALA A 47 14.28 -25.08 4.91
CA ALA A 47 13.76 -24.34 3.77
C ALA A 47 13.32 -25.27 2.63
N SER A 48 14.12 -26.30 2.33
CA SER A 48 13.82 -27.32 1.33
C SER A 48 12.58 -28.15 1.70
N ARG A 49 12.39 -28.48 2.98
CA ARG A 49 11.17 -29.15 3.47
C ARG A 49 9.93 -28.26 3.38
N LYS A 50 10.05 -26.96 3.71
CA LYS A 50 8.93 -26.00 3.70
C LYS A 50 8.47 -25.61 2.29
N LYS A 51 9.38 -25.62 1.31
CA LYS A 51 9.11 -25.41 -0.14
C LYS A 51 8.42 -24.09 -0.49
N CYS A 52 8.78 -22.96 0.12
CA CYS A 52 8.08 -21.67 -0.10
C CYS A 52 8.03 -21.20 -1.57
N SER A 53 8.98 -21.63 -2.41
CA SER A 53 9.04 -21.27 -3.84
C SER A 53 7.81 -21.69 -4.66
N HIS A 54 7.03 -22.69 -4.23
CA HIS A 54 5.83 -23.11 -4.96
C HIS A 54 4.73 -22.01 -4.99
N MET A 55 4.86 -21.00 -4.12
CA MET A 55 3.88 -19.92 -3.96
C MET A 55 4.25 -18.68 -4.76
N SER A 56 5.48 -18.58 -5.28
CA SER A 56 6.02 -17.38 -5.91
C SER A 56 5.14 -16.83 -7.04
N ALA A 57 4.56 -17.72 -7.86
CA ALA A 57 3.67 -17.35 -8.94
C ALA A 57 2.41 -16.57 -8.49
N LYS A 58 1.99 -16.74 -7.23
CA LYS A 58 0.80 -16.08 -6.65
C LYS A 58 1.14 -14.79 -5.91
N CYS A 59 2.42 -14.51 -5.70
CA CYS A 59 2.91 -13.40 -4.87
C CYS A 59 3.64 -12.32 -5.70
N GLY A 60 3.82 -12.51 -7.01
CA GLY A 60 4.54 -11.59 -7.88
C GLY A 60 5.92 -11.24 -7.33
N ASN A 61 6.21 -9.95 -7.22
CA ASN A 61 7.50 -9.43 -6.70
C ASN A 61 7.71 -9.71 -5.20
N LYS A 62 6.68 -10.18 -4.47
CA LYS A 62 6.72 -10.51 -3.04
C LYS A 62 6.85 -12.02 -2.81
N SER A 63 7.59 -12.69 -3.69
CA SER A 63 7.81 -14.15 -3.63
C SER A 63 8.29 -14.57 -2.24
N PRO A 64 7.55 -15.45 -1.53
CA PRO A 64 7.83 -15.76 -0.15
C PRO A 64 9.01 -16.74 -0.08
N VAL A 65 9.82 -16.56 0.94
CA VAL A 65 10.94 -17.42 1.27
C VAL A 65 10.76 -18.01 2.66
N TYR A 66 11.59 -19.00 2.97
CA TYR A 66 11.57 -19.63 4.28
C TYR A 66 12.10 -18.68 5.35
N HIS A 67 11.34 -18.55 6.44
CA HIS A 67 11.80 -17.96 7.67
C HIS A 67 11.53 -18.94 8.82
N CYS A 68 12.42 -18.93 9.80
CA CYS A 68 12.14 -19.45 11.13
C CYS A 68 12.53 -18.38 12.14
N LEU A 69 11.56 -17.89 12.91
CA LEU A 69 11.70 -16.72 13.79
C LEU A 69 10.92 -16.96 15.08
N LEU A 70 11.13 -16.12 16.09
CA LEU A 70 10.17 -16.02 17.19
C LEU A 70 8.87 -15.38 16.70
N ASN A 71 7.74 -15.76 17.28
CA ASN A 71 6.48 -15.03 17.09
C ASN A 71 6.51 -13.65 17.80
N GLN A 72 5.48 -12.83 17.60
CA GLN A 72 5.42 -11.48 18.20
C GLN A 72 5.42 -11.47 19.74
N TRP A 73 5.06 -12.59 20.37
CA TRP A 73 5.03 -12.74 21.83
C TRP A 73 6.35 -13.27 22.40
N ARG A 74 7.32 -13.65 21.55
CA ARG A 74 8.63 -14.22 21.91
C ARG A 74 8.57 -15.48 22.76
N ASN A 75 7.45 -16.20 22.74
CA ASN A 75 7.26 -17.41 23.54
C ASN A 75 7.46 -18.70 22.71
N GLU A 76 7.34 -18.61 21.39
CA GLU A 76 7.46 -19.76 20.49
C GLU A 76 8.32 -19.40 19.27
N THR A 77 9.01 -20.42 18.75
CA THR A 77 9.61 -20.37 17.42
C THR A 77 8.61 -20.88 16.39
N VAL A 78 8.49 -20.16 15.29
CA VAL A 78 7.61 -20.48 14.17
C VAL A 78 8.41 -20.53 12.89
N GLU A 79 8.10 -21.48 12.03
CA GLU A 79 8.53 -21.47 10.63
C GLU A 79 7.37 -21.03 9.72
N VAL A 80 7.69 -20.26 8.69
CA VAL A 80 6.69 -19.63 7.83
C VAL A 80 7.30 -19.30 6.47
N CYS A 81 6.45 -19.29 5.43
CA CYS A 81 6.76 -18.67 4.16
C CYS A 81 6.34 -17.19 4.22
N ALA A 82 7.29 -16.27 4.12
CA ALA A 82 7.01 -14.84 4.18
C ALA A 82 7.94 -14.07 3.24
N SER A 83 7.58 -12.83 2.92
CA SER A 83 8.42 -11.96 2.10
C SER A 83 9.66 -11.52 2.88
N ASN A 84 10.76 -11.32 2.15
CA ASN A 84 11.98 -10.76 2.72
C ASN A 84 11.72 -9.37 3.31
N TRP A 85 12.27 -9.17 4.50
CA TRP A 85 12.36 -7.88 5.17
C TRP A 85 13.82 -7.52 5.47
N TYR A 86 14.14 -6.23 5.36
CA TYR A 86 15.44 -5.69 5.78
C TYR A 86 15.35 -5.22 7.23
N ILE A 87 16.04 -5.93 8.11
CA ILE A 87 16.06 -5.67 9.54
C ILE A 87 17.16 -4.67 9.86
N SER A 88 16.90 -3.74 10.78
CA SER A 88 17.73 -2.56 11.05
C SER A 88 18.44 -2.65 12.41
N GLY A 89 19.34 -3.63 12.59
CA GLY A 89 20.14 -3.77 13.81
C GLY A 89 19.38 -4.35 15.01
N PHE A 90 18.18 -4.88 14.78
CA PHE A 90 17.35 -5.53 15.79
C PHE A 90 17.16 -7.02 15.49
N CYS A 91 16.65 -7.78 16.46
CA CYS A 91 16.22 -9.15 16.20
C CYS A 91 15.00 -9.18 15.27
N ALA A 92 14.92 -10.18 14.39
CA ALA A 92 13.75 -10.41 13.55
C ALA A 92 12.69 -11.25 14.28
N ILE A 93 11.43 -10.88 14.14
CA ILE A 93 10.27 -11.66 14.61
C ILE A 93 9.23 -11.78 13.49
N TYR A 94 8.40 -12.82 13.57
CA TYR A 94 7.22 -12.93 12.73
C TYR A 94 5.99 -12.44 13.49
N ASN A 95 5.33 -11.42 12.94
CA ASN A 95 4.06 -10.94 13.46
C ASN A 95 2.92 -11.73 12.79
N THR A 96 2.23 -12.57 13.57
CA THR A 96 1.12 -13.39 13.06
C THR A 96 -0.16 -12.60 12.80
N GLU A 97 -0.32 -11.41 13.39
CA GLU A 97 -1.46 -10.51 13.14
C GLU A 97 -1.27 -9.71 11.84
N GLU A 98 -0.06 -9.18 11.62
CA GLU A 98 0.30 -8.43 10.41
C GLU A 98 0.81 -9.34 9.26
N MET A 99 0.95 -10.65 9.54
CA MET A 99 1.39 -11.69 8.62
C MET A 99 2.73 -11.42 7.92
N LYS A 100 3.66 -10.75 8.61
CA LYS A 100 4.94 -10.33 8.04
C LYS A 100 6.10 -10.42 9.04
N VAL A 101 7.30 -10.46 8.50
CA VAL A 101 8.53 -10.33 9.29
C VAL A 101 8.76 -8.86 9.62
N ILE A 102 9.09 -8.56 10.88
CA ILE A 102 9.36 -7.20 11.37
C ILE A 102 10.57 -7.19 12.31
N ASP A 103 11.07 -5.99 12.56
CA ASP A 103 12.03 -5.68 13.62
C ASP A 103 11.40 -5.83 15.02
N ASP A 104 12.07 -6.53 15.93
CA ASP A 104 11.80 -6.44 17.36
C ASP A 104 12.65 -5.32 17.97
N PHE A 105 12.12 -4.10 17.92
CA PHE A 105 12.78 -2.90 18.46
C PHE A 105 13.13 -2.98 19.96
N SER A 106 12.64 -3.98 20.69
CA SER A 106 13.00 -4.19 22.09
C SER A 106 14.30 -4.99 22.29
N ARG A 107 14.88 -5.51 21.20
CA ARG A 107 16.04 -6.40 21.19
C ARG A 107 17.05 -5.97 20.13
N ASP A 108 17.89 -5.01 20.50
CA ASP A 108 19.08 -4.65 19.73
C ASP A 108 20.01 -5.87 19.62
N CYS A 109 20.32 -6.28 18.39
CA CYS A 109 21.23 -7.40 18.13
C CYS A 109 22.66 -6.98 17.84
N THR A 110 22.94 -5.69 17.68
CA THR A 110 24.28 -5.16 17.37
C THR A 110 25.25 -5.28 18.53
N ASN A 111 24.72 -5.46 19.75
CA ASN A 111 25.49 -5.55 20.98
C ASN A 111 25.43 -6.94 21.65
N LEU A 112 24.95 -7.97 20.94
CA LEU A 112 24.84 -9.32 21.50
C LEU A 112 26.21 -9.97 21.71
N THR A 113 26.43 -10.50 22.91
CA THR A 113 27.60 -11.32 23.22
C THR A 113 27.54 -12.65 22.45
N GLY A 114 28.61 -12.98 21.73
CA GLY A 114 28.72 -14.24 20.98
C GLY A 114 28.21 -14.20 19.53
N GLY A 115 27.97 -13.00 18.98
CA GLY A 115 27.66 -12.83 17.55
C GLY A 115 26.75 -11.63 17.29
N PRO A 116 27.28 -10.40 17.29
CA PRO A 116 26.49 -9.22 16.99
C PRO A 116 26.01 -9.24 15.53
N CYS A 117 24.79 -8.77 15.30
CA CYS A 117 24.29 -8.54 13.96
C CYS A 117 24.84 -7.22 13.39
N PRO A 118 24.89 -7.05 12.06
CA PRO A 118 25.17 -5.75 11.45
C PRO A 118 23.98 -4.80 11.66
N THR A 119 24.22 -3.50 11.45
CA THR A 119 23.17 -2.47 11.51
C THR A 119 22.05 -2.68 10.49
N ARG A 120 22.29 -3.49 9.46
CA ARG A 120 21.25 -3.92 8.53
C ARG A 120 21.54 -5.33 7.99
N TYR A 121 20.55 -6.21 8.00
CA TYR A 121 20.63 -7.55 7.40
C TYR A 121 19.29 -7.98 6.78
N ILE A 122 19.32 -9.01 5.93
CA ILE A 122 18.10 -9.59 5.35
C ILE A 122 17.56 -10.63 6.33
N SER A 123 16.26 -10.59 6.61
CA SER A 123 15.58 -11.50 7.54
C SER A 123 15.77 -13.01 7.30
N THR A 124 16.20 -13.46 6.13
CA THR A 124 16.61 -14.86 5.90
C THR A 124 17.85 -15.24 6.70
N ASP A 125 18.71 -14.27 7.01
CA ASP A 125 19.97 -14.45 7.73
C ASP A 125 19.77 -14.41 9.24
N ALA A 126 18.53 -14.23 9.72
CA ALA A 126 18.21 -14.16 11.15
C ALA A 126 18.69 -15.38 11.95
N TYR A 127 18.81 -16.56 11.31
CA TYR A 127 19.37 -17.76 11.95
C TYR A 127 20.84 -17.62 12.33
N MET A 128 21.57 -16.64 11.79
CA MET A 128 22.96 -16.39 12.16
C MET A 128 23.08 -15.72 13.53
N TYR A 129 22.02 -15.06 14.01
CA TYR A 129 22.03 -14.27 15.24
C TYR A 129 21.33 -15.02 16.37
N GLN A 130 21.93 -16.12 16.81
CA GLN A 130 21.31 -17.04 17.79
C GLN A 130 20.96 -16.40 19.14
N GLY A 131 21.63 -15.31 19.53
CA GLY A 131 21.25 -14.51 20.70
C GLY A 131 19.84 -13.92 20.65
N CYS A 132 19.25 -13.82 19.45
CA CYS A 132 17.86 -13.40 19.25
C CYS A 132 16.81 -14.48 19.60
N TYR A 133 17.21 -15.73 19.84
CA TYR A 133 16.29 -16.81 20.19
C TYR A 133 16.32 -17.14 21.69
N GLY A 134 17.26 -16.55 22.45
CA GLY A 134 17.31 -16.69 23.90
C GLY A 134 16.15 -15.97 24.59
N LYS A 135 15.69 -16.52 25.72
CA LYS A 135 14.79 -15.83 26.66
C LYS A 135 15.57 -14.73 27.38
N ARG A 136 14.94 -13.59 27.67
CA ARG A 136 15.58 -12.53 28.46
C ARG A 136 15.80 -13.05 29.88
N ASN A 137 17.05 -13.19 30.31
CA ASN A 137 17.36 -13.35 31.72
C ASN A 137 17.13 -11.99 32.37
N THR A 138 16.09 -11.86 33.19
CA THR A 138 15.73 -10.64 33.91
C THR A 138 16.72 -10.38 35.05
N SER A 139 18.00 -10.15 34.74
CA SER A 139 19.05 -9.92 35.75
C SER A 139 20.13 -8.97 35.24
N THR A 140 19.76 -7.76 34.83
CA THR A 140 20.66 -6.60 34.90
C THR A 140 19.79 -5.36 35.07
N SER A 141 19.59 -4.97 36.32
CA SER A 141 19.10 -3.66 36.72
C SER A 141 20.14 -2.61 36.35
N LEU A 142 19.80 -1.70 35.43
CA LEU A 142 20.35 -0.35 35.39
C LEU A 142 19.23 0.63 35.01
N PRO A 143 19.30 1.88 35.50
CA PRO A 143 18.14 2.67 35.84
C PRO A 143 17.43 3.17 34.58
N SER A 144 16.13 2.88 34.50
CA SER A 144 15.21 3.57 33.61
C SER A 144 15.17 5.04 34.01
N THR A 145 15.98 5.87 33.36
CA THR A 145 15.63 7.26 33.14
C THR A 145 14.46 7.23 32.16
N ASP A 146 13.26 7.18 32.73
CA ASP A 146 12.00 7.34 32.03
C ASP A 146 11.95 8.73 31.39
N LYS A 147 12.50 8.82 30.18
CA LYS A 147 12.00 9.79 29.22
C LYS A 147 10.93 9.07 28.42
N GLN A 148 9.73 9.03 28.99
CA GLN A 148 8.48 8.92 28.28
C GLN A 148 8.49 9.98 27.16
N VAL A 149 9.00 9.60 25.99
CA VAL A 149 8.53 10.22 24.76
C VAL A 149 7.14 9.65 24.58
N HIS A 150 6.17 10.37 25.12
CA HIS A 150 4.79 10.32 24.69
C HIS A 150 4.80 10.58 23.18
N VAL A 151 4.98 9.53 22.39
CA VAL A 151 4.49 9.54 21.02
C VAL A 151 2.99 9.51 21.20
N SER A 152 2.36 10.67 21.09
CA SER A 152 0.93 10.81 20.94
C SER A 152 0.52 10.04 19.69
N THR A 153 0.28 8.74 19.84
CA THR A 153 -0.70 8.05 19.04
C THR A 153 -2.04 8.60 19.52
N ASP A 154 -2.48 9.70 18.90
CA ASP A 154 -3.84 10.16 19.03
C ASP A 154 -4.75 9.04 18.51
N CYS A 155 -5.15 8.16 19.42
CA CYS A 155 -6.34 7.36 19.33
C CYS A 155 -7.51 8.34 19.33
N THR A 156 -7.74 8.96 18.19
CA THR A 156 -8.99 9.64 17.90
C THR A 156 -10.07 8.59 18.12
N SER A 157 -10.91 8.81 19.14
CA SER A 157 -11.97 7.87 19.51
C SER A 157 -12.73 7.42 18.26
N PRO A 158 -13.26 6.19 18.19
CA PRO A 158 -14.03 5.74 17.03
C PRO A 158 -15.15 6.73 16.65
N ALA A 159 -15.70 7.47 17.63
CA ALA A 159 -16.64 8.57 17.40
C ALA A 159 -16.02 9.77 16.65
N ALA A 160 -14.81 10.19 17.01
CA ALA A 160 -14.13 11.31 16.36
C ALA A 160 -13.61 10.95 14.95
N LEU A 161 -13.23 9.69 14.70
CA LEU A 161 -12.93 9.21 13.34
C LEU A 161 -14.18 9.20 12.45
N ILE A 162 -15.32 8.74 12.98
CA ILE A 162 -16.60 8.79 12.27
C ILE A 162 -16.99 10.24 11.97
N ALA A 163 -16.82 11.16 12.92
CA ALA A 163 -17.10 12.58 12.70
C ALA A 163 -16.23 13.18 11.59
N ILE A 164 -14.93 12.88 11.57
CA ILE A 164 -14.02 13.33 10.51
C ILE A 164 -14.45 12.76 9.14
N ILE A 165 -14.79 11.48 9.07
CA ILE A 165 -15.25 10.85 7.81
C ILE A 165 -16.55 11.51 7.32
N ILE A 166 -17.50 11.79 8.21
CA ILE A 166 -18.75 12.49 7.85
C ILE A 166 -18.43 13.89 7.31
N VAL A 167 -17.60 14.67 8.00
CA VAL A 167 -17.21 16.01 7.54
C VAL A 167 -16.52 15.97 6.17
N LEU A 168 -15.57 15.06 5.97
CA LEU A 168 -14.87 14.89 4.68
C LEU A 168 -15.83 14.48 3.56
N SER A 169 -16.79 13.59 3.86
CA SER A 169 -17.80 13.17 2.89
C SER A 169 -18.72 14.32 2.47
N LEU A 170 -19.13 15.17 3.42
CA LEU A 170 -19.94 16.35 3.15
C LEU A 170 -19.17 17.40 2.32
N LEU A 171 -17.90 17.65 2.64
CA LEU A 171 -17.05 18.56 1.88
C LEU A 171 -16.86 18.09 0.43
N SER A 172 -16.66 16.78 0.23
CA SER A 172 -16.54 16.20 -1.12
C SER A 172 -17.83 16.34 -1.93
N LEU A 173 -19.00 16.14 -1.32
CA LEU A 173 -20.31 16.35 -1.96
C LEU A 173 -20.53 17.81 -2.35
N ILE A 174 -20.18 18.75 -1.45
CA ILE A 174 -20.27 20.18 -1.71
C ILE A 174 -19.36 20.59 -2.87
N LEU A 175 -18.09 20.16 -2.86
CA LEU A 175 -17.15 20.45 -3.93
C LEU A 175 -17.64 19.89 -5.27
N SER A 176 -18.18 18.67 -5.28
CA SER A 176 -18.77 18.06 -6.47
C SER A 176 -19.96 18.86 -7.00
N LEU A 177 -20.84 19.36 -6.11
CA LEU A 177 -21.98 20.21 -6.49
C LEU A 177 -21.51 21.55 -7.07
N LEU A 178 -20.51 22.19 -6.45
CA LEU A 178 -19.92 23.45 -6.95
C LEU A 178 -19.27 23.26 -8.32
N LEU A 179 -18.56 22.15 -8.54
CA LEU A 179 -18.01 21.79 -9.85
C LEU A 179 -19.13 21.58 -10.87
N VAL A 180 -20.24 20.94 -10.50
CA VAL A 180 -21.40 20.81 -11.39
C VAL A 180 -22.00 22.18 -11.70
N LEU A 181 -22.26 23.04 -10.71
CA LEU A 181 -22.85 24.36 -10.92
C LEU A 181 -21.97 25.27 -11.78
N THR A 182 -20.66 25.30 -11.52
CA THR A 182 -19.70 26.04 -12.35
C THR A 182 -19.58 25.46 -13.75
N CYS A 183 -19.68 24.13 -13.90
CA CYS A 183 -19.73 23.47 -15.20
C CYS A 183 -21.03 23.79 -15.95
N GLN A 184 -22.19 23.83 -15.28
CA GLN A 184 -23.47 24.25 -15.85
C GLN A 184 -23.41 25.71 -16.31
N GLU A 185 -22.81 26.60 -15.52
CA GLU A 185 -22.66 28.01 -15.88
C GLU A 185 -21.72 28.18 -17.08
N LYS A 186 -20.62 27.42 -17.13
CA LYS A 186 -19.68 27.42 -18.26
C LYS A 186 -20.33 26.86 -19.53
N ILE A 187 -21.14 25.81 -19.41
CA ILE A 187 -21.93 25.24 -20.52
C ILE A 187 -22.98 26.25 -20.99
N SER A 188 -23.73 26.88 -20.10
CA SER A 188 -24.73 27.91 -20.42
C SER A 188 -24.13 29.10 -21.17
N LYS A 189 -22.98 29.62 -20.72
CA LYS A 189 -22.23 30.68 -21.42
C LYS A 189 -21.75 30.22 -22.81
N SER A 190 -21.29 28.97 -22.94
CA SER A 190 -20.83 28.42 -24.23
C SER A 190 -21.97 28.23 -25.23
N VAL A 191 -23.17 27.86 -24.77
CA VAL A 191 -24.38 27.73 -25.59
C VAL A 191 -24.83 29.11 -26.08
N MET A 192 -24.82 30.13 -25.21
CA MET A 192 -25.17 31.50 -25.59
C MET A 192 -24.19 32.09 -26.63
N TYR A 193 -22.88 31.84 -26.47
CA TYR A 193 -21.87 32.23 -27.46
C TYR A 193 -22.10 31.55 -28.83
N SER A 194 -22.48 30.26 -28.82
CA SER A 194 -22.77 29.52 -30.05
C SER A 194 -24.01 30.03 -30.79
N GLN A 195 -25.02 30.55 -30.08
CA GLN A 195 -26.23 31.14 -30.67
C GLN A 195 -25.96 32.55 -31.22
N CYS A 196 -25.18 33.40 -30.53
CA CYS A 196 -24.72 34.69 -31.07
C CYS A 196 -23.89 34.53 -32.36
N MET A 197 -23.07 33.49 -32.47
CA MET A 197 -22.28 33.21 -33.67
C MET A 197 -23.11 32.70 -34.87
N ARG A 198 -24.29 32.11 -34.64
CA ARG A 198 -25.21 31.71 -35.72
C ARG A 198 -26.01 32.90 -36.27
N LEU A 199 -26.38 33.87 -35.42
CA LEU A 199 -27.07 35.09 -35.85
C LEU A 199 -26.20 35.99 -36.74
N ARG A 200 -24.87 36.01 -36.56
CA ARG A 200 -23.93 36.77 -37.41
C ARG A 200 -23.73 36.18 -38.81
N LYS A 201 -24.10 34.92 -39.04
CA LYS A 201 -24.02 34.26 -40.37
C LYS A 201 -25.25 34.47 -41.25
N GLN A 202 -26.33 35.06 -40.71
CA GLN A 202 -27.59 35.27 -41.44
C GLN A 202 -27.84 36.74 -41.84
N THR A 203 -26.84 37.62 -41.74
CA THR A 203 -26.88 38.94 -42.41
C THR A 203 -26.30 38.82 -43.83
N PRO A 204 -27.13 38.76 -44.90
CA PRO A 204 -26.63 38.73 -46.27
C PRO A 204 -26.04 40.08 -46.68
N ARG A 205 -24.76 40.07 -47.06
CA ARG A 205 -24.07 41.15 -47.76
C ARG A 205 -24.51 41.09 -49.24
N LYS A 206 -25.29 42.08 -49.69
CA LYS A 206 -25.60 42.29 -51.11
C LYS A 206 -24.29 42.58 -51.86
N GLU A 207 -23.95 41.79 -52.88
CA GLU A 207 -23.15 42.30 -53.99
C GLU A 207 -23.46 41.57 -55.31
N LYS A 208 -23.56 42.39 -56.37
CA LYS A 208 -24.15 42.13 -57.68
C LYS A 208 -23.17 41.44 -58.63
N GLY A 209 -23.68 40.76 -59.65
CA GLY A 209 -22.91 40.56 -60.89
C GLY A 209 -23.32 39.37 -61.76
N ASN A 210 -24.48 39.44 -62.42
CA ASN A 210 -24.81 38.54 -63.54
C ASN A 210 -24.20 39.12 -64.84
N LYS A 211 -23.47 38.32 -65.62
CA LYS A 211 -23.17 38.59 -67.03
C LYS A 211 -23.40 37.33 -67.85
N GLU A 212 -24.42 37.43 -68.69
CA GLU A 212 -25.00 36.42 -69.55
C GLU A 212 -24.10 36.07 -70.76
N LYS A 213 -24.20 34.82 -71.20
CA LYS A 213 -23.39 34.19 -72.24
C LYS A 213 -24.15 34.12 -73.57
N ARG A 214 -23.40 34.39 -74.65
CA ARG A 214 -23.33 33.69 -75.95
C ARG A 214 -24.59 33.71 -76.85
N PRO A 215 -24.39 33.76 -78.18
CA PRO A 215 -24.59 32.52 -78.94
C PRO A 215 -23.53 32.32 -80.05
N LYS A 216 -23.30 31.05 -80.43
CA LYS A 216 -22.56 30.66 -81.64
C LYS A 216 -23.25 29.45 -82.27
N SER A 217 -23.51 29.60 -83.56
CA SER A 217 -23.69 28.62 -84.64
C SER A 217 -23.26 29.38 -85.92
N PRO A 218 -22.86 28.79 -87.06
CA PRO A 218 -23.08 27.40 -87.50
C PRO A 218 -21.87 26.72 -88.16
N HIS A 219 -22.01 25.42 -88.44
CA HIS A 219 -21.79 24.81 -89.76
C HIS A 219 -22.51 23.46 -89.83
#